data_AF-A0A482VLU6-F1
#
_entry.id   AF-A0A482VLU6-F1
#
_cell.length_a   1.000
_cell.length_b   1.000
_cell.length_c   1.000
_cell.angle_alpha   90.00
_cell.angle_beta   90.00
_cell.angle_gamma   90.00
#
_symmetry.space_group_name_H-M   'P 1'
#
loop_
_entity.id
_entity.type
_entity.pdbx_description
1 polymer ?
#
loop_
_entity_poly.entity_id
_entity_poly.type
_entity_poly.pdbx_seq_one_letter_code
_entity_poly.pdbx_strand_id
1 'polypeptide(L)'
;MAVTFVLLLVITFAVVDSKVYDRCELARELKHVHEFPSQQIPTWVCIAKHESTFNTSAINPGSGDHGLFQISDLFWCSPPGNGFACNAPCSAFEDDDITDDIACIRRIFKEHTFLSGNGFNAWTVYPLYCAGDVSKYVEGCFDNDIDNNISQGTIQQPHSTTSEPDDEESVYEFPPLPTPPKKIKSNAVEQSNKPSSFQPVTTTRKPFKLRLQNQISTAEKILKTTSKPFEISHNIIEKYFATLFYFIEYLRY
;
A
#
# COMPACT_ATOMS: atom_id res chain seq x y z
N MET A 1 30.13 -16.25 28.01
CA MET A 1 29.42 -17.06 26.99
C MET A 1 27.91 -16.86 27.03
N ALA A 2 27.23 -16.99 28.17
CA ALA A 2 25.78 -16.74 28.26
C ALA A 2 25.39 -15.26 28.12
N VAL A 3 26.16 -14.35 28.73
CA VAL A 3 25.91 -12.89 28.68
C VAL A 3 25.99 -12.35 27.25
N THR A 4 26.93 -12.82 26.44
CA THR A 4 27.10 -12.42 25.04
C THR A 4 25.97 -12.93 24.15
N PHE A 5 25.41 -14.12 24.44
CA PHE A 5 24.30 -14.70 23.68
C PHE A 5 22.96 -14.01 23.99
N VAL A 6 22.78 -13.56 25.25
CA VAL A 6 21.62 -12.76 25.67
C VAL A 6 21.72 -11.33 25.13
N LEU A 7 22.89 -10.72 25.10
CA LEU A 7 23.08 -9.39 24.48
C LEU A 7 22.78 -9.44 22.96
N LEU A 8 23.22 -10.50 22.27
CA LEU A 8 22.86 -10.76 20.87
C LEU A 8 21.35 -10.96 20.68
N LEU A 9 20.68 -11.71 21.57
CA LEU A 9 19.24 -11.92 21.51
C LEU A 9 18.42 -10.64 21.77
N VAL A 10 18.88 -9.75 22.66
CA VAL A 10 18.25 -8.46 22.95
C VAL A 10 18.43 -7.47 21.79
N ILE A 11 19.56 -7.51 21.09
CA ILE A 11 19.79 -6.70 19.87
C ILE A 11 18.96 -7.21 18.68
N THR A 12 18.58 -8.50 18.65
CA THR A 12 17.75 -9.09 17.58
C THR A 12 16.25 -8.92 17.74
N PHE A 13 15.74 -8.34 18.84
CA PHE A 13 14.35 -7.87 18.86
C PHE A 13 14.28 -6.61 18.01
N ALA A 14 13.97 -6.84 16.72
CA ALA A 14 13.80 -5.82 15.70
C ALA A 14 13.05 -4.62 16.27
N VAL A 15 13.72 -3.47 16.22
CA VAL A 15 13.06 -2.19 16.38
C VAL A 15 12.02 -2.15 15.25
N VAL A 16 10.75 -2.30 15.60
CA VAL A 16 9.68 -1.91 14.68
C VAL A 16 9.68 -0.40 14.76
N ASP A 17 10.58 0.21 14.00
CA ASP A 17 10.52 1.64 13.78
C ASP A 17 9.28 1.93 12.93
N SER A 18 8.64 3.04 13.25
CA SER A 18 7.44 3.50 12.56
C SER A 18 7.71 4.93 12.12
N LYS A 19 8.13 5.08 10.87
CA LYS A 19 8.38 6.35 10.24
C LYS A 19 7.09 6.98 9.75
N VAL A 20 6.92 8.25 10.10
CA VAL A 20 5.90 9.12 9.48
C VAL A 20 6.64 10.18 8.70
N TYR A 21 6.57 10.10 7.37
CA TYR A 21 7.25 11.04 6.49
C TYR A 21 6.69 12.46 6.62
N ASP A 22 7.59 13.44 6.59
CA ASP A 22 7.19 14.79 6.20
C ASP A 22 6.95 14.86 4.68
N ARG A 23 6.03 15.73 4.25
CA ARG A 23 5.63 15.89 2.84
C ARG A 23 6.82 16.04 1.89
N CYS A 24 7.74 16.95 2.21
CA CYS A 24 8.91 17.20 1.37
C CYS A 24 10.04 16.20 1.58
N GLU A 25 10.06 15.49 2.70
CA GLU A 25 10.98 14.37 2.91
C GLU A 25 10.66 13.26 1.93
N LEU A 26 9.39 12.80 1.89
CA LEU A 26 8.96 11.79 0.94
C LEU A 26 9.14 12.24 -0.51
N ALA A 27 8.79 13.49 -0.84
CA ALA A 27 8.96 14.01 -2.20
C ALA A 27 10.43 13.97 -2.67
N ARG A 28 11.38 14.29 -1.78
CA ARG A 28 12.81 14.24 -2.07
C ARG A 28 13.33 12.81 -2.14
N GLU A 29 12.88 11.92 -1.27
CA GLU A 29 13.26 10.51 -1.30
C GLU A 29 12.82 9.85 -2.62
N LEU A 30 11.56 10.05 -3.01
CA LEU A 30 11.03 9.59 -4.30
C LEU A 30 11.84 10.14 -5.48
N LYS A 31 12.26 11.41 -5.43
CA LYS A 31 13.02 12.05 -6.51
C LYS A 31 14.46 11.56 -6.59
N HIS A 32 15.17 11.62 -5.47
CA HIS A 32 16.63 11.58 -5.43
C HIS A 32 17.19 10.21 -5.06
N VAL A 33 16.43 9.41 -4.29
CA VAL A 33 16.84 8.06 -3.89
C VAL A 33 16.24 7.02 -4.82
N HIS A 34 14.96 7.16 -5.13
CA HIS A 34 14.26 6.19 -5.97
C HIS A 34 14.11 6.62 -7.42
N GLU A 35 14.50 7.83 -7.81
CA GLU A 35 14.51 8.29 -9.21
C GLU A 35 13.12 8.23 -9.90
N PHE A 36 12.06 8.61 -9.18
CA PHE A 36 10.73 8.72 -9.80
C PHE A 36 10.67 9.83 -10.84
N PRO A 37 9.91 9.66 -11.94
CA PRO A 37 9.67 10.73 -12.90
C PRO A 37 9.08 11.94 -12.18
N SER A 38 9.70 13.12 -12.34
CA SER A 38 9.31 14.31 -11.56
C SER A 38 7.84 14.71 -11.70
N GLN A 39 7.23 14.39 -12.84
CA GLN A 39 5.80 14.62 -13.12
C GLN A 39 4.87 13.73 -12.27
N GLN A 40 5.34 12.57 -11.83
CA GLN A 40 4.55 11.62 -11.04
C GLN A 40 4.65 11.84 -9.53
N ILE A 41 5.77 12.43 -9.07
CA ILE A 41 6.05 12.62 -7.64
C ILE A 41 4.90 13.32 -6.89
N PRO A 42 4.29 14.42 -7.40
CA PRO A 42 3.21 15.08 -6.68
C PRO A 42 1.98 14.17 -6.48
N THR A 43 1.70 13.31 -7.46
CA THR A 43 0.62 12.32 -7.39
C THR A 43 0.94 11.24 -6.36
N TRP A 44 2.17 10.72 -6.34
CA TRP A 44 2.59 9.71 -5.35
C TRP A 44 2.54 10.26 -3.92
N VAL A 45 2.99 11.51 -3.70
CA VAL A 45 2.89 12.18 -2.40
C VAL A 45 1.43 12.42 -2.02
N CYS A 46 0.56 12.75 -2.98
CA CYS A 46 -0.88 12.84 -2.73
C CYS A 46 -1.48 11.50 -2.29
N ILE A 47 -1.14 10.40 -2.99
CA ILE A 47 -1.62 9.06 -2.66
C ILE A 47 -1.17 8.68 -1.25
N ALA A 48 0.12 8.78 -0.93
CA ALA A 48 0.62 8.47 0.41
C ALA A 48 -0.05 9.31 1.51
N LYS A 49 -0.40 10.58 1.23
CA LYS A 49 -1.14 11.42 2.17
C LYS A 49 -2.52 10.87 2.49
N HIS A 50 -3.28 10.44 1.47
CA HIS A 50 -4.68 10.04 1.62
C HIS A 50 -4.85 8.56 1.96
N GLU A 51 -3.86 7.73 1.65
CA GLU A 51 -3.86 6.31 2.00
C GLU A 51 -3.44 6.10 3.47
N SER A 52 -2.30 6.65 3.88
CA SER A 52 -1.67 6.31 5.18
C SER A 52 -1.39 7.51 6.08
N THR A 53 -1.67 8.73 5.61
CA THR A 53 -1.18 9.97 6.26
C THR A 53 0.35 9.95 6.43
N PHE A 54 1.06 9.43 5.43
CA PHE A 54 2.52 9.31 5.38
C PHE A 54 3.17 8.31 6.36
N ASN A 55 2.37 7.47 7.03
CA ASN A 55 2.89 6.49 7.99
C ASN A 55 3.28 5.19 7.27
N THR A 56 4.54 4.79 7.38
CA THR A 56 5.06 3.56 6.75
C THR A 56 4.56 2.29 7.42
N SER A 57 4.18 2.33 8.70
CA SER A 57 3.61 1.18 9.42
C SER A 57 2.07 1.18 9.44
N ALA A 58 1.42 1.90 8.52
CA ALA A 58 -0.03 1.95 8.47
C ALA A 58 -0.64 0.61 8.06
N ILE A 59 -1.58 0.10 8.87
CA ILE A 59 -2.30 -1.13 8.58
C ILE A 59 -3.80 -0.84 8.62
N ASN A 60 -4.53 -1.26 7.59
CA ASN A 60 -5.98 -1.22 7.55
C ASN A 60 -6.57 -2.63 7.57
N PRO A 61 -6.89 -3.19 8.75
CA PRO A 61 -7.42 -4.55 8.86
C PRO A 61 -8.78 -4.74 8.19
N GLY A 62 -9.50 -3.65 7.90
CA GLY A 62 -10.80 -3.69 7.25
C GLY A 62 -10.71 -3.99 5.76
N SER A 63 -9.70 -3.42 5.08
CA SER A 63 -9.47 -3.62 3.64
C SER A 63 -8.32 -4.58 3.32
N GLY A 64 -7.46 -4.89 4.29
CA GLY A 64 -6.27 -5.73 4.08
C GLY A 64 -5.13 -4.96 3.41
N ASP A 65 -5.00 -3.67 3.70
CA ASP A 65 -3.99 -2.82 3.06
C ASP A 65 -2.87 -2.44 4.03
N HIS A 66 -1.65 -2.39 3.49
CA HIS A 66 -0.42 -2.33 4.27
C HIS A 66 0.51 -1.21 3.79
N GLY A 67 1.13 -0.53 4.73
CA GLY A 67 2.24 0.36 4.44
C GLY A 67 1.88 1.76 4.01
N LEU A 68 2.92 2.49 3.62
CA LEU A 68 2.87 3.88 3.18
C LEU A 68 1.88 4.08 2.00
N PHE A 69 1.83 3.09 1.10
CA PHE A 69 1.01 3.12 -0.11
C PHE A 69 -0.21 2.19 -0.06
N GLN A 70 -0.54 1.63 1.11
CA GLN A 70 -1.71 0.76 1.33
C GLN A 70 -1.79 -0.37 0.29
N ILE A 71 -0.71 -1.17 0.20
CA ILE A 71 -0.58 -2.33 -0.68
C ILE A 71 -1.46 -3.47 -0.17
N SER A 72 -2.34 -3.98 -1.03
CA SER A 72 -3.36 -4.97 -0.64
C SER A 72 -2.83 -6.41 -0.50
N ASP A 73 -3.18 -7.07 0.59
CA ASP A 73 -2.94 -8.48 0.89
C ASP A 73 -3.79 -9.45 0.06
N LEU A 74 -4.74 -8.93 -0.72
CA LEU A 74 -5.58 -9.73 -1.62
C LEU A 74 -4.86 -10.09 -2.92
N PHE A 75 -3.89 -9.27 -3.35
CA PHE A 75 -3.30 -9.38 -4.69
C PHE A 75 -1.78 -9.23 -4.75
N TRP A 76 -1.18 -8.48 -3.81
CA TRP A 76 0.20 -8.03 -3.94
C TRP A 76 1.14 -8.67 -2.92
N CYS A 77 0.72 -8.72 -1.65
CA CYS A 77 1.47 -9.33 -0.54
C CYS A 77 0.67 -10.42 0.16
N SER A 78 1.32 -11.28 0.95
CA SER A 78 0.63 -12.34 1.70
C SER A 78 0.88 -12.23 3.20
N PRO A 79 -0.08 -12.63 4.04
CA PRO A 79 0.21 -13.09 5.39
C PRO A 79 0.50 -14.60 5.42
N PRO A 80 1.48 -15.03 6.23
CA PRO A 80 2.90 -15.10 5.85
C PRO A 80 3.16 -15.94 4.58
N GLY A 81 4.24 -15.65 3.86
CA GLY A 81 4.63 -16.37 2.65
C GLY A 81 5.50 -15.50 1.74
N ASN A 82 5.91 -16.05 0.60
CA ASN A 82 6.70 -15.31 -0.39
C ASN A 82 5.87 -14.29 -1.17
N GLY A 83 4.67 -13.89 -0.72
CA GLY A 83 3.82 -12.90 -1.40
C GLY A 83 3.12 -13.38 -2.66
N PHE A 84 2.21 -12.55 -3.16
CA PHE A 84 1.54 -12.74 -4.46
C PHE A 84 2.34 -12.04 -5.56
N ALA A 85 1.75 -11.08 -6.28
CA ALA A 85 2.40 -10.45 -7.42
C ALA A 85 3.68 -9.69 -7.05
N CYS A 86 3.80 -9.13 -5.84
CA CYS A 86 5.04 -8.46 -5.40
C CYS A 86 6.09 -9.40 -4.81
N ASN A 87 5.78 -10.68 -4.66
CA ASN A 87 6.68 -11.69 -4.11
C ASN A 87 7.32 -11.30 -2.75
N ALA A 88 6.55 -10.69 -1.85
CA ALA A 88 6.96 -10.26 -0.52
C ALA A 88 5.86 -10.51 0.54
N PRO A 89 6.22 -10.76 1.81
CA PRO A 89 5.25 -10.75 2.92
C PRO A 89 4.75 -9.33 3.17
N CYS A 90 3.50 -9.17 3.64
CA CYS A 90 2.94 -7.83 3.87
C CYS A 90 3.72 -7.01 4.92
N SER A 91 4.35 -7.70 5.88
CA SER A 91 5.18 -7.07 6.91
C SER A 91 6.45 -6.40 6.36
N ALA A 92 6.86 -6.70 5.12
CA ALA A 92 7.98 -6.01 4.50
C ALA A 92 7.60 -4.56 4.13
N PHE A 93 6.34 -4.32 3.79
CA PHE A 93 5.81 -2.99 3.47
C PHE A 93 5.39 -2.18 4.72
N GLU A 94 5.72 -2.65 5.92
CA GLU A 94 5.28 -2.02 7.20
C GLU A 94 6.45 -1.39 7.98
N ASP A 95 7.65 -1.42 7.41
CA ASP A 95 8.88 -0.88 8.02
C ASP A 95 9.28 0.50 7.45
N ASP A 96 10.43 1.03 7.90
CA ASP A 96 10.88 2.37 7.53
C ASP A 96 11.53 2.44 6.13
N ASP A 97 12.08 1.34 5.64
CA ASP A 97 12.77 1.25 4.35
C ASP A 97 11.76 0.97 3.24
N ILE A 98 11.33 2.01 2.56
CA ILE A 98 10.31 1.90 1.50
C ILE A 98 10.84 1.29 0.19
N THR A 99 12.07 0.75 0.16
CA THR A 99 12.68 0.26 -1.10
C THR A 99 11.85 -0.85 -1.75
N ASP A 100 11.33 -1.79 -0.96
CA ASP A 100 10.47 -2.87 -1.45
C ASP A 100 9.04 -2.39 -1.73
N ASP A 101 8.50 -1.43 -0.96
CA ASP A 101 7.26 -0.72 -1.30
C ASP A 101 7.35 -0.12 -2.71
N ILE A 102 8.45 0.62 -2.97
CA ILE A 102 8.69 1.28 -4.25
C ILE A 102 8.75 0.27 -5.40
N ALA A 103 9.40 -0.88 -5.19
CA ALA A 103 9.43 -1.94 -6.19
C ALA A 103 8.01 -2.48 -6.47
N CYS A 104 7.21 -2.67 -5.42
CA CYS A 104 5.85 -3.17 -5.55
C CYS A 104 4.92 -2.15 -6.23
N ILE A 105 4.89 -0.88 -5.81
CA ILE A 105 4.00 0.12 -6.42
C ILE A 105 4.33 0.40 -7.89
N ARG A 106 5.60 0.27 -8.30
CA ARG A 106 6.00 0.35 -9.72
C ARG A 106 5.39 -0.78 -10.53
N ARG A 107 5.37 -1.99 -9.97
CA ARG A 107 4.72 -3.15 -10.60
C ARG A 107 3.22 -2.92 -10.71
N ILE A 108 2.57 -2.51 -9.61
CA ILE A 108 1.14 -2.18 -9.58
C ILE A 108 0.82 -1.12 -10.64
N PHE A 109 1.57 -0.02 -10.65
CA PHE A 109 1.40 1.07 -11.60
C PHE A 109 1.52 0.59 -13.04
N LYS A 110 2.53 -0.23 -13.37
CA LYS A 110 2.71 -0.79 -14.72
C LYS A 110 1.53 -1.68 -15.12
N GLU A 111 1.11 -2.58 -14.24
CA GLU A 111 0.01 -3.50 -14.50
C GLU A 111 -1.33 -2.76 -14.69
N HIS A 112 -1.62 -1.77 -13.85
CA HIS A 112 -2.83 -0.96 -13.98
C HIS A 112 -2.77 0.05 -15.15
N THR A 113 -1.58 0.48 -15.56
CA THR A 113 -1.40 1.25 -16.79
C THR A 113 -1.82 0.41 -18.00
N PHE A 114 -1.40 -0.86 -18.04
CA PHE A 114 -1.82 -1.77 -19.12
C PHE A 114 -3.34 -2.01 -19.12
N LEU A 115 -3.95 -2.16 -17.94
CA LEU A 115 -5.39 -2.47 -17.84
C LEU A 115 -6.32 -1.27 -18.08
N SER A 116 -5.91 -0.06 -17.69
CA SER A 116 -6.81 1.11 -17.66
C SER A 116 -6.29 2.35 -18.40
N GLY A 117 -5.07 2.30 -18.92
CA GLY A 117 -4.39 3.46 -19.52
C GLY A 117 -3.80 4.44 -18.50
N ASN A 118 -4.06 4.26 -17.20
CA ASN A 118 -3.51 5.08 -16.13
C ASN A 118 -3.21 4.25 -14.88
N GLY A 119 -1.93 4.05 -14.57
CA GLY A 119 -1.48 3.23 -13.45
C GLY A 119 -1.96 3.68 -12.07
N PHE A 120 -2.24 4.98 -11.88
CA PHE A 120 -2.73 5.50 -10.61
C PHE A 120 -4.15 5.03 -10.26
N ASN A 121 -4.91 4.52 -11.23
CA ASN A 121 -6.24 3.96 -10.99
C ASN A 121 -6.23 2.69 -10.10
N ALA A 122 -5.07 2.15 -9.76
CA ALA A 122 -4.97 1.09 -8.76
C ALA A 122 -5.34 1.56 -7.36
N TRP A 123 -5.16 2.85 -7.05
CA TRP A 123 -5.43 3.43 -5.74
C TRP A 123 -6.80 4.08 -5.70
N THR A 124 -7.63 3.68 -4.73
CA THR A 124 -9.02 4.19 -4.63
C THR A 124 -9.07 5.67 -4.28
N VAL A 125 -8.03 6.20 -3.61
CA VAL A 125 -7.91 7.63 -3.29
C VAL A 125 -7.62 8.48 -4.52
N TYR A 126 -7.01 7.92 -5.57
CA TYR A 126 -6.52 8.68 -6.72
C TYR A 126 -7.63 9.48 -7.43
N PRO A 127 -8.73 8.87 -7.92
CA PRO A 127 -9.78 9.62 -8.61
C PRO A 127 -10.49 10.65 -7.71
N LEU A 128 -10.44 10.46 -6.38
CA LEU A 128 -11.12 11.33 -5.41
C LEU A 128 -10.29 12.56 -5.04
N TYR A 129 -8.97 12.39 -4.90
CA TYR A 129 -8.11 13.41 -4.29
C TYR A 129 -6.89 13.81 -5.12
N CYS A 130 -6.45 12.96 -6.06
CA CYS A 130 -5.14 13.08 -6.70
C CYS A 130 -5.16 13.14 -8.24
N ALA A 131 -6.33 13.04 -8.87
CA ALA A 131 -6.47 13.16 -10.32
C ALA A 131 -6.43 14.62 -10.83
N GLY A 132 -6.68 15.59 -9.93
CA GLY A 132 -6.67 17.02 -10.24
C GLY A 132 -5.31 17.68 -10.00
N ASP A 133 -5.34 18.95 -9.59
CA ASP A 133 -4.11 19.68 -9.26
C ASP A 133 -3.45 19.14 -7.99
N VAL A 134 -2.25 18.58 -8.17
CA VAL A 134 -1.39 18.00 -7.14
C VAL A 134 -0.15 18.84 -6.85
N SER A 135 0.00 20.02 -7.45
CA SER A 135 1.18 20.88 -7.28
C SER A 135 1.49 21.21 -5.81
N LYS A 136 0.45 21.46 -5.00
CA LYS A 136 0.56 21.71 -3.56
C LYS A 136 1.28 20.62 -2.77
N TYR A 137 1.33 19.38 -3.28
CA TYR A 137 1.99 18.27 -2.59
C TYR A 137 3.51 18.36 -2.69
N VAL A 138 4.06 19.11 -3.64
CA VAL A 138 5.51 19.31 -3.81
C VAL A 138 5.96 20.76 -3.74
N GLU A 139 5.03 21.70 -3.52
CA GLU A 139 5.34 23.12 -3.37
C GLU A 139 6.41 23.34 -2.29
N GLY A 140 7.48 24.06 -2.64
CA GLY A 140 8.62 24.36 -1.76
C GLY A 140 9.54 23.18 -1.43
N CYS A 141 9.35 21.98 -2.02
CA CYS A 141 10.17 20.81 -1.67
C CYS A 141 11.53 20.76 -2.35
N PHE A 142 11.69 21.48 -3.47
CA PHE A 142 12.84 21.39 -4.36
C PHE A 142 13.57 22.73 -4.57
N ASP A 143 13.31 23.74 -3.73
CA ASP A 143 13.90 25.07 -3.90
C ASP A 143 15.44 25.02 -3.87
N ASN A 144 16.01 24.16 -3.01
CA ASN A 144 17.45 23.92 -2.91
C ASN A 144 18.05 23.15 -4.11
N ASP A 145 17.24 22.48 -4.92
CA ASP A 145 17.72 21.75 -6.10
C ASP A 145 17.98 22.72 -7.28
N ILE A 146 17.34 23.89 -7.26
CA ILE A 146 17.50 24.93 -8.29
C ILE A 146 18.83 25.67 -8.09
N ASP A 147 19.23 25.93 -6.85
CA ASP A 147 20.49 26.64 -6.54
C ASP A 147 21.75 25.87 -6.99
N ASN A 148 21.69 24.53 -6.97
CA ASN A 148 22.80 23.67 -7.41
C ASN A 148 22.94 23.61 -8.94
N ASN A 149 21.89 23.88 -9.71
CA ASN A 149 21.93 23.93 -11.17
C ASN A 149 22.24 25.33 -11.74
N ILE A 150 22.05 26.40 -10.96
CA ILE A 150 22.36 27.78 -11.39
C ILE A 150 23.88 28.06 -11.40
N SER A 151 24.70 27.25 -10.72
CA SER A 151 26.16 27.34 -10.78
C SER A 151 26.78 26.65 -12.01
N GLN A 152 25.98 26.03 -12.88
CA GLN A 152 26.42 25.43 -14.16
C GLN A 152 25.39 25.66 -15.27
N GLY A 153 25.18 26.90 -15.73
CA GLY A 153 24.30 27.12 -16.89
C GLY A 153 24.15 28.56 -17.36
N THR A 154 25.08 29.03 -18.18
CA THR A 154 24.94 30.28 -18.96
C THR A 154 23.92 30.07 -20.09
N ILE A 155 22.99 31.03 -20.23
CA ILE A 155 21.89 31.10 -21.19
C ILE A 155 22.36 31.04 -22.65
N GLN A 156 21.75 30.17 -23.45
CA GLN A 156 21.39 30.44 -24.85
C GLN A 156 20.28 29.50 -25.35
N GLN A 157 19.19 30.09 -25.82
CA GLN A 157 18.23 29.55 -26.80
C GLN A 157 17.99 30.68 -27.83
N PRO A 158 17.46 30.44 -29.06
CA PRO A 158 16.87 29.19 -29.57
C PRO A 158 17.26 28.82 -31.03
N HIS A 159 17.14 27.53 -31.41
CA HIS A 159 16.57 27.20 -32.72
C HIS A 159 16.02 25.76 -32.80
N SER A 160 14.81 25.63 -33.35
CA SER A 160 14.19 24.38 -33.79
C SER A 160 14.98 23.77 -34.95
N THR A 161 15.18 22.46 -34.94
CA THR A 161 15.22 21.63 -36.16
C THR A 161 14.87 20.19 -35.80
N THR A 162 13.87 19.69 -36.50
CA THR A 162 13.37 18.32 -36.53
C THR A 162 14.41 17.36 -37.11
N SER A 163 14.60 16.21 -36.48
CA SER A 163 15.01 14.96 -37.14
C SER A 163 14.76 13.77 -36.22
N GLU A 164 13.86 12.87 -36.64
CA GLU A 164 13.79 11.47 -36.22
C GLU A 164 15.14 10.77 -36.39
N PRO A 165 15.42 9.76 -35.54
CA PRO A 165 15.80 8.49 -36.13
C PRO A 165 15.16 7.27 -35.44
N ASP A 166 14.56 6.45 -36.30
CA ASP A 166 14.64 4.99 -36.42
C ASP A 166 14.46 4.13 -35.17
N ASP A 167 13.31 3.47 -35.17
CA ASP A 167 12.88 2.35 -34.36
C ASP A 167 13.87 1.17 -34.41
N GLU A 168 14.32 0.72 -33.23
CA GLU A 168 14.74 -0.67 -33.04
C GLU A 168 13.83 -1.30 -31.97
N GLU A 169 12.66 -1.75 -32.45
CA GLU A 169 11.68 -2.48 -31.66
C GLU A 169 12.17 -3.91 -31.44
N SER A 170 12.78 -4.17 -30.28
CA SER A 170 13.03 -5.52 -29.80
C SER A 170 11.70 -6.18 -29.45
N VAL A 171 11.21 -7.03 -30.33
CA VAL A 171 10.04 -7.90 -30.12
C VAL A 171 10.35 -8.87 -28.98
N TYR A 172 9.97 -8.52 -27.76
CA TYR A 172 9.91 -9.45 -26.64
C TYR A 172 8.60 -10.24 -26.73
N GLU A 173 8.70 -11.46 -27.24
CA GLU A 173 7.58 -12.40 -27.28
C GLU A 173 7.25 -12.88 -25.86
N PHE A 174 6.06 -12.53 -25.38
CA PHE A 174 5.57 -12.95 -24.08
C PHE A 174 5.29 -14.45 -24.05
N PRO A 175 5.63 -15.16 -22.95
CA PRO A 175 5.21 -16.55 -22.78
C PRO A 175 3.68 -16.64 -22.75
N PRO A 176 3.09 -17.72 -23.30
CA PRO A 176 1.65 -17.88 -23.38
C PRO A 176 1.02 -17.90 -21.98
N LEU A 177 -0.12 -17.21 -21.84
CA LEU A 177 -0.93 -17.19 -20.64
C LEU A 177 -1.18 -18.62 -20.12
N PRO A 178 -1.12 -18.86 -18.80
CA PRO A 178 -1.52 -20.14 -18.24
C PRO A 178 -2.98 -20.42 -18.65
N THR A 179 -3.19 -21.56 -19.32
CA THR A 179 -4.51 -21.93 -19.79
C THR A 179 -5.46 -22.07 -18.61
N PRO A 180 -6.70 -21.54 -18.71
CA PRO A 180 -7.68 -21.68 -17.65
C PRO A 180 -7.89 -23.18 -17.34
N PRO A 181 -8.09 -23.55 -16.06
CA PRO A 181 -8.28 -24.94 -15.67
C PRO A 181 -9.43 -25.54 -16.46
N LYS A 182 -9.17 -26.67 -17.12
CA LYS A 182 -10.18 -27.41 -17.90
C LYS A 182 -11.39 -27.66 -17.00
N LYS A 183 -12.56 -27.14 -17.41
CA LYS A 183 -13.83 -27.47 -16.76
C LYS A 183 -13.95 -28.99 -16.67
N ILE A 184 -13.94 -29.50 -15.44
CA ILE A 184 -14.32 -30.88 -15.15
C ILE A 184 -15.76 -31.01 -15.65
N LYS A 185 -15.97 -31.86 -16.67
CA LYS A 185 -17.30 -32.19 -17.15
C LYS A 185 -18.01 -32.96 -16.04
N SER A 186 -18.88 -32.30 -15.30
CA SER A 186 -19.92 -32.98 -14.53
C SER A 186 -20.87 -33.60 -15.55
N ASN A 187 -20.90 -34.93 -15.61
CA ASN A 187 -21.84 -35.66 -16.44
C ASN A 187 -23.28 -35.29 -16.02
N ALA A 188 -24.07 -34.91 -17.03
CA ALA A 188 -25.49 -34.67 -16.89
C ALA A 188 -26.20 -35.97 -16.52
N VAL A 189 -27.05 -35.89 -15.49
CA VAL A 189 -28.19 -36.80 -15.34
C VAL A 189 -29.40 -36.04 -15.85
N GLU A 190 -29.95 -36.56 -16.95
CA GLU A 190 -31.16 -36.11 -17.62
C GLU A 190 -32.38 -36.56 -16.82
N GLN A 191 -33.24 -35.61 -16.41
CA GLN A 191 -34.62 -35.92 -16.06
C GLN A 191 -35.57 -34.79 -16.51
N SER A 192 -36.25 -35.14 -17.60
CA SER A 192 -37.50 -34.66 -18.15
C SER A 192 -38.50 -33.98 -17.18
N ASN A 193 -39.01 -32.80 -17.55
CA ASN A 193 -40.40 -32.58 -18.01
C ASN A 193 -40.95 -31.13 -17.86
N LYS A 194 -41.53 -30.65 -18.98
CA LYS A 194 -42.71 -29.78 -19.17
C LYS A 194 -42.62 -28.25 -18.92
N PRO A 195 -43.18 -27.40 -19.83
CA PRO A 195 -43.13 -25.95 -19.72
C PRO A 195 -44.31 -25.38 -18.92
N SER A 196 -44.07 -24.32 -18.13
CA SER A 196 -45.13 -23.53 -17.51
C SER A 196 -44.70 -22.07 -17.34
N SER A 197 -45.43 -21.19 -18.03
CA SER A 197 -45.88 -19.87 -17.57
C SER A 197 -44.85 -18.91 -16.94
N PHE A 198 -44.40 -17.93 -17.74
CA PHE A 198 -43.81 -16.69 -17.25
C PHE A 198 -44.80 -15.90 -16.39
N GLN A 199 -44.42 -15.61 -15.14
CA GLN A 199 -45.01 -14.57 -14.30
C GLN A 199 -43.89 -13.58 -13.93
N PRO A 200 -44.13 -12.25 -14.01
CA PRO A 200 -43.11 -11.28 -13.67
C PRO A 200 -42.97 -11.16 -12.15
N VAL A 201 -41.77 -11.45 -11.62
CA VAL A 201 -41.45 -11.25 -10.21
C VAL A 201 -41.23 -9.75 -9.96
N THR A 202 -42.24 -9.09 -9.41
CA THR A 202 -42.13 -7.76 -8.80
C THR A 202 -41.38 -7.89 -7.47
N THR A 203 -40.07 -7.63 -7.48
CA THR A 203 -39.30 -7.51 -6.23
C THR A 203 -39.56 -6.13 -5.62
N THR A 204 -40.38 -6.11 -4.57
CA THR A 204 -40.60 -4.95 -3.71
C THR A 204 -39.32 -4.61 -2.94
N ARG A 205 -38.64 -3.52 -3.34
CA ARG A 205 -37.50 -2.97 -2.58
C ARG A 205 -38.02 -2.42 -1.25
N LYS A 206 -37.57 -2.99 -0.13
CA LYS A 206 -37.84 -2.45 1.21
C LYS A 206 -37.26 -1.04 1.34
N PRO A 207 -37.97 -0.10 1.98
CA PRO A 207 -37.56 1.30 2.05
C PRO A 207 -36.26 1.49 2.82
N PHE A 208 -35.39 2.35 2.28
CA PHE A 208 -34.03 2.67 2.75
C PHE A 208 -33.95 3.02 4.24
N LYS A 209 -35.02 3.58 4.79
CA LYS A 209 -35.15 4.00 6.20
C LYS A 209 -35.05 2.84 7.19
N LEU A 210 -35.48 1.63 6.81
CA LEU A 210 -35.41 0.44 7.66
C LEU A 210 -33.99 -0.15 7.70
N ARG A 211 -33.19 0.06 6.65
CA ARG A 211 -31.80 -0.41 6.55
C ARG A 211 -30.86 0.47 7.38
N LEU A 212 -31.11 1.79 7.41
CA LEU A 212 -30.31 2.74 8.18
C LEU A 212 -30.52 2.59 9.69
N GLN A 213 -31.76 2.35 10.15
CA GLN A 213 -32.04 2.14 11.58
C GLN A 213 -31.41 0.85 12.13
N ASN A 214 -31.37 -0.23 11.32
CA ASN A 214 -30.69 -1.46 11.73
C ASN A 214 -29.16 -1.28 11.77
N GLN A 215 -28.59 -0.46 10.89
CA GLN A 215 -27.15 -0.15 10.90
C GLN A 215 -26.75 0.71 12.11
N ILE A 216 -27.57 1.71 12.45
CA ILE A 216 -27.35 2.56 13.65
C ILE A 216 -27.48 1.75 14.94
N SER A 217 -28.50 0.89 15.05
CA SER A 217 -28.67 -0.01 16.20
C SER A 217 -27.50 -0.99 16.36
N THR A 218 -26.93 -1.46 15.25
CA THR A 218 -25.74 -2.34 15.27
C THR A 218 -24.49 -1.57 15.70
N ALA A 219 -24.29 -0.34 15.21
CA ALA A 219 -23.17 0.51 15.60
C ALA A 219 -23.21 0.92 17.09
N GLU A 220 -24.39 1.25 17.63
CA GLU A 220 -24.56 1.54 19.06
C GLU A 220 -24.30 0.32 19.94
N LYS A 221 -24.61 -0.89 19.44
CA LYS A 221 -24.33 -2.15 20.16
C LYS A 221 -22.85 -2.47 20.17
N ILE A 222 -22.13 -2.16 19.07
CA ILE A 222 -20.68 -2.33 18.96
C ILE A 222 -19.92 -1.32 19.84
N LEU A 223 -20.34 -0.04 19.86
CA LEU A 223 -19.74 1.00 20.70
C LEU A 223 -19.90 0.70 22.21
N LYS A 224 -21.01 0.07 22.60
CA LYS A 224 -21.23 -0.35 24.00
C LYS A 224 -20.38 -1.57 24.39
N THR A 225 -20.01 -2.44 23.45
CA THR A 225 -19.11 -3.57 23.71
C THR A 225 -17.61 -3.23 23.63
N THR A 226 -17.22 -2.10 23.01
CA THR A 226 -15.81 -1.72 22.83
C THR A 226 -15.30 -0.65 23.80
N SER A 227 -16.12 -0.18 24.75
CA SER A 227 -15.67 0.72 25.83
C SER A 227 -14.90 -0.02 26.94
N LYS A 228 -13.90 -0.82 26.57
CA LYS A 228 -12.77 -1.10 27.47
C LYS A 228 -11.67 -0.11 27.13
N PRO A 229 -11.08 0.59 28.12
CA PRO A 229 -9.89 1.36 27.85
C PRO A 229 -8.87 0.43 27.20
N PHE A 230 -8.27 0.88 26.10
CA PHE A 230 -7.07 0.30 25.54
C PHE A 230 -5.97 0.50 26.59
N GLU A 231 -5.93 -0.40 27.57
CA GLU A 231 -4.74 -0.66 28.35
C GLU A 231 -3.71 -1.16 27.35
N ILE A 232 -2.82 -0.25 26.93
CA ILE A 232 -1.47 -0.62 26.52
C ILE A 232 -1.00 -1.58 27.61
N SER A 233 -0.84 -2.85 27.25
CA SER A 233 -0.63 -3.95 28.18
C SER A 233 0.38 -3.56 29.25
N HIS A 234 -0.12 -3.18 30.43
CA HIS A 234 0.69 -2.90 31.61
C HIS A 234 1.54 -4.14 31.93
N ASN A 235 1.10 -5.32 31.49
CA ASN A 235 1.82 -6.58 31.57
C ASN A 235 3.08 -6.69 30.68
N ILE A 236 3.20 -5.94 29.59
CA ILE A 236 4.41 -5.98 28.76
C ILE A 236 5.49 -5.07 29.36
N ILE A 237 5.08 -3.86 29.77
CA ILE A 237 5.97 -2.88 30.40
C ILE A 237 6.39 -3.36 31.80
N GLU A 238 5.48 -3.89 32.62
CA GLU A 238 5.81 -4.50 33.92
C GLU A 238 6.73 -5.71 33.79
N LYS A 239 6.52 -6.57 32.78
CA LYS A 239 7.44 -7.69 32.54
C LYS A 239 8.82 -7.20 32.07
N TYR A 240 8.87 -6.14 31.27
CA TYR A 240 10.12 -5.50 30.86
C TYR A 240 10.86 -4.90 32.07
N PHE A 241 10.16 -4.16 32.94
CA PHE A 241 10.76 -3.57 34.14
C PHE A 241 11.14 -4.63 35.18
N ALA A 242 10.33 -5.66 35.41
CA ALA A 242 10.65 -6.75 36.33
C ALA A 242 11.88 -7.54 35.86
N THR A 243 12.00 -7.78 34.55
CA THR A 243 13.17 -8.47 33.96
C THR A 243 14.41 -7.59 34.01
N LEU A 244 14.28 -6.30 33.71
CA LEU A 244 15.37 -5.31 33.81
C LEU A 244 15.83 -5.12 35.27
N PHE A 245 14.91 -5.12 36.24
CA PHE A 245 15.22 -4.96 37.67
C PHE A 245 15.91 -6.19 38.24
N TYR A 246 15.44 -7.40 37.92
CA TYR A 246 16.13 -8.65 38.28
C TYR A 246 17.53 -8.73 37.64
N PHE A 247 17.69 -8.19 36.42
CA PHE A 247 18.97 -8.15 35.72
C PHE A 247 19.95 -7.14 36.33
N ILE A 248 19.47 -5.97 36.77
CA ILE A 248 20.29 -4.98 37.49
C ILE A 248 20.73 -5.50 38.86
N GLU A 249 19.86 -6.19 39.61
CA GLU A 249 20.24 -6.85 40.87
C GLU A 249 21.23 -8.02 40.65
N TYR A 250 21.09 -8.77 39.56
CA TYR A 250 22.03 -9.83 39.19
C TYR A 250 23.42 -9.31 38.80
N LEU A 251 23.50 -8.10 38.20
CA LEU A 251 24.78 -7.44 37.88
C LEU A 251 25.42 -6.71 39.07
N ARG A 252 24.71 -6.62 40.21
CA ARG A 252 25.24 -6.05 41.46
C ARG A 252 25.95 -7.10 42.34
N TYR A 253 25.79 -8.38 42.04
CA TYR A 253 26.44 -9.52 42.72
C TYR A 253 27.58 -10.10 41.88
#